data_AF-A0AAD7XIE2-F1
#
_entry.id   AF-A0AAD7XIE2-F1
#
_cell.length_a   1.000
_cell.length_b   1.000
_cell.length_c   1.000
_cell.angle_alpha   90.00
_cell.angle_beta   90.00
_cell.angle_gamma   90.00
#
_symmetry.space_group_name_H-M   'P 1'
#
loop_
_entity.id
_entity.type
_entity.pdbx_description
1 polymer ?
#
loop_
_entity_poly.entity_id
_entity_poly.type
_entity_poly.pdbx_seq_one_letter_code
_entity_poly.pdbx_strand_id
1 'polypeptide(L)'
;MRRLGEALGGVALAALAADHAGDTVLGTLEPWNFDPLVFARTLVAPAIPEELFWRVFLRPGPRLFSPRSLSINAAFAVSHVATAEMLAPLRPGAVRVFRDPAFLSLAFVLGIACTHAHLTTRTLAAPVLVHAAAVSVWLSCWGGDVRLMTPPS
;
A
#
# COMPACT_ATOMS: atom_id res chain seq x y z
N MET A 1 6.48 4.55 -22.97
CA MET A 1 6.75 4.66 -21.52
C MET A 1 5.97 5.78 -20.83
N ARG A 2 5.74 6.93 -21.49
CA ARG A 2 4.95 8.06 -20.94
C ARG A 2 3.48 7.73 -20.60
N ARG A 3 2.83 6.87 -21.39
CA ARG A 3 1.40 6.50 -21.23
C ARG A 3 1.09 5.53 -20.08
N LEU A 4 2.09 4.83 -19.53
CA LEU A 4 1.88 3.86 -18.44
C LEU A 4 1.86 4.57 -17.06
N GLY A 5 2.65 5.64 -16.91
CA GLY A 5 2.62 6.50 -15.72
C GLY A 5 1.33 7.33 -15.61
N GLU A 6 0.76 7.74 -16.74
CA GLU A 6 -0.52 8.45 -16.81
C GLU A 6 -1.70 7.56 -16.41
N ALA A 7 -1.69 6.28 -16.80
CA ALA A 7 -2.73 5.32 -16.45
C ALA A 7 -2.71 4.96 -14.96
N LEU A 8 -1.52 4.76 -14.37
CA LEU A 8 -1.36 4.50 -12.94
C LEU A 8 -1.71 5.73 -12.09
N GLY A 9 -1.33 6.93 -12.55
CA GLY A 9 -1.72 8.19 -11.92
C GLY A 9 -3.22 8.44 -11.98
N GLY A 10 -3.89 8.07 -13.08
CA GLY A 10 -5.33 8.22 -13.25
C GLY A 10 -6.16 7.29 -12.38
N VAL A 11 -5.73 6.04 -12.20
CA VAL A 11 -6.40 5.08 -11.29
C VAL A 11 -6.23 5.49 -9.83
N ALA A 12 -5.03 5.98 -9.45
CA ALA A 12 -4.80 6.53 -8.13
C ALA A 12 -5.67 7.78 -7.88
N LEU A 13 -5.75 8.70 -8.84
CA LEU A 13 -6.62 9.89 -8.74
C LEU A 13 -8.11 9.53 -8.63
N ALA A 14 -8.58 8.53 -9.38
CA ALA A 14 -9.98 8.10 -9.35
C ALA A 14 -10.35 7.42 -8.02
N ALA A 15 -9.44 6.61 -7.46
CA ALA A 15 -9.62 6.02 -6.14
C ALA A 15 -9.59 7.07 -5.01
N LEU A 16 -8.78 8.11 -5.16
CA LEU A 16 -8.68 9.23 -4.21
C LEU A 16 -9.85 10.23 -4.34
N ALA A 17 -10.42 10.41 -5.54
CA ALA A 17 -11.64 11.21 -5.74
C ALA A 17 -12.87 10.54 -5.11
N ALA A 18 -12.92 9.21 -5.05
CA ALA A 18 -13.95 8.47 -4.34
C ALA A 18 -13.85 8.59 -2.80
N ASP A 19 -12.68 9.01 -2.29
CA ASP A 19 -12.43 9.30 -0.88
C ASP A 19 -13.17 10.58 -0.44
N HIS A 20 -13.08 11.64 -1.25
CA HIS A 20 -13.68 12.94 -0.94
C HIS A 20 -15.22 12.96 -0.96
N ALA A 21 -15.84 11.95 -1.60
CA ALA A 21 -17.30 11.79 -1.62
C ALA A 21 -17.84 10.97 -0.43
N GLY A 22 -16.97 10.36 0.38
CA GLY A 22 -17.36 9.43 1.46
C GLY A 22 -17.32 10.00 2.88
N ASP A 23 -16.80 11.22 3.07
CA ASP A 23 -16.45 11.79 4.38
C ASP A 23 -17.64 12.23 5.26
N THR A 24 -18.83 11.61 5.15
CA THR A 24 -19.99 11.99 5.97
C THR A 24 -20.72 10.87 6.68
N VAL A 25 -20.20 9.64 6.76
CA VAL A 25 -20.96 8.56 7.39
C VAL A 25 -20.08 7.61 8.23
N LEU A 26 -20.15 7.82 9.56
CA LEU A 26 -19.98 6.84 10.66
C LEU A 26 -18.56 6.28 10.86
N GLY A 27 -17.94 6.25 12.03
CA GLY A 27 -18.36 6.46 13.42
C GLY A 27 -17.26 5.85 14.31
N THR A 28 -16.98 6.49 15.44
CA THR A 28 -16.32 5.95 16.67
C THR A 28 -15.23 4.89 16.53
N LEU A 29 -14.04 5.24 17.03
CA LEU A 29 -12.87 4.38 17.29
C LEU A 29 -13.21 3.11 18.11
N GLU A 30 -13.84 2.11 17.50
CA GLU A 30 -13.81 0.73 17.97
C GLU A 30 -12.58 0.07 17.34
N PRO A 31 -11.56 -0.32 18.13
CA PRO A 31 -10.21 -0.69 17.63
C PRO A 31 -10.15 -1.94 16.73
N TRP A 32 -11.31 -2.53 16.41
CA TRP A 32 -11.45 -3.79 15.67
C TRP A 32 -12.54 -3.77 14.60
N ASN A 33 -12.98 -2.60 14.14
CA ASN A 33 -14.02 -2.53 13.12
C ASN A 33 -13.39 -2.61 11.72
N PHE A 34 -13.24 -3.83 11.20
CA PHE A 34 -12.83 -4.03 9.82
C PHE A 34 -13.89 -3.46 8.88
N ASP A 35 -13.52 -2.48 8.06
CA ASP A 35 -14.42 -1.89 7.06
C ASP A 35 -14.22 -2.59 5.70
N PRO A 36 -15.23 -3.33 5.19
CA PRO A 36 -15.16 -3.97 3.88
C PRO A 36 -14.93 -2.99 2.73
N LEU A 37 -15.38 -1.74 2.86
CA LEU A 37 -15.15 -0.70 1.87
C LEU A 37 -13.68 -0.27 1.83
N VAL A 38 -13.04 -0.13 3.00
CA VAL A 38 -11.59 0.11 3.08
C VAL A 38 -10.83 -1.04 2.43
N PHE A 39 -11.20 -2.29 2.73
CA PHE A 39 -10.59 -3.44 2.07
C PHE A 39 -10.75 -3.41 0.55
N ALA A 40 -11.96 -3.15 0.04
CA ALA A 40 -12.21 -3.02 -1.40
C ALA A 40 -11.39 -1.89 -2.04
N ARG A 41 -11.25 -0.74 -1.38
CA ARG A 41 -10.40 0.36 -1.82
C ARG A 41 -8.94 -0.07 -1.86
N THR A 42 -8.43 -0.69 -0.79
CA THR A 42 -7.03 -1.15 -0.70
C THR A 42 -6.69 -2.23 -1.73
N LEU A 43 -7.66 -3.05 -2.14
CA LEU A 43 -7.50 -3.99 -3.26
C LEU A 43 -7.18 -3.24 -4.57
N VAL A 44 -7.99 -2.24 -4.90
CA VAL A 44 -7.85 -1.47 -6.15
C VAL A 44 -6.63 -0.57 -6.11
N ALA A 45 -6.40 0.11 -4.98
CA ALA A 45 -5.23 0.93 -4.71
C ALA A 45 -4.93 0.93 -3.20
N PRO A 46 -3.78 0.43 -2.75
CA PRO A 46 -2.57 0.19 -3.55
C PRO A 46 -2.35 -1.24 -4.08
N ALA A 47 -3.06 -2.26 -3.59
CA ALA A 47 -2.59 -3.66 -3.70
C ALA A 47 -2.41 -4.15 -5.14
N ILE A 48 -3.42 -4.03 -6.03
CA ILE A 48 -3.29 -4.52 -7.41
C ILE A 48 -2.15 -3.82 -8.17
N PRO A 49 -2.08 -2.47 -8.24
CA PRO A 49 -1.00 -1.77 -8.94
C PRO A 49 0.39 -2.11 -8.41
N GLU A 50 0.56 -2.12 -7.09
CA GLU A 50 1.85 -2.38 -6.48
C GLU A 50 2.29 -3.83 -6.70
N GLU A 51 1.41 -4.81 -6.48
CA GLU A 51 1.75 -6.21 -6.71
C GLU A 51 2.05 -6.50 -8.19
N LEU A 52 1.31 -5.88 -9.12
CA LEU A 52 1.63 -5.96 -10.54
C LEU A 52 3.04 -5.43 -10.84
N PHE A 53 3.37 -4.25 -10.31
CA PHE A 53 4.66 -3.63 -10.57
C PHE A 53 5.82 -4.43 -9.93
N TRP A 54 5.73 -4.74 -8.63
CA TRP A 54 6.82 -5.35 -7.90
C TRP A 54 6.97 -6.85 -8.17
N ARG A 55 5.87 -7.60 -8.35
CA ARG A 55 5.91 -9.08 -8.44
C ARG A 55 5.80 -9.59 -9.87
N VAL A 56 5.11 -8.88 -10.76
CA VAL A 56 4.94 -9.31 -12.17
C VAL A 56 5.94 -8.63 -13.11
N PHE A 57 6.12 -7.31 -12.98
CA PHE A 57 7.02 -6.56 -13.85
C PHE A 57 8.49 -6.69 -13.40
N LEU A 58 8.81 -6.33 -12.15
CA LEU A 58 10.18 -6.43 -11.66
C LEU A 58 10.62 -7.85 -11.33
N ARG A 59 9.67 -8.72 -10.94
CA ARG A 59 9.85 -10.15 -10.62
C ARG A 59 10.92 -10.46 -9.56
N PRO A 60 10.53 -10.95 -8.37
CA PRO A 60 11.50 -11.43 -7.39
C PRO A 60 12.31 -12.62 -7.94
N GLY A 61 13.46 -12.88 -7.32
CA GLY A 61 14.25 -14.07 -7.64
C GLY A 61 13.53 -15.37 -7.24
N PRO A 62 14.06 -16.53 -7.65
CA PRO A 62 13.39 -17.83 -7.44
C PRO A 62 13.33 -18.26 -5.97
N ARG A 63 14.04 -17.58 -5.07
CA ARG A 63 14.06 -17.84 -3.63
C ARG A 63 13.74 -16.55 -2.87
N LEU A 64 13.06 -16.69 -1.74
CA LEU A 64 12.62 -15.57 -0.91
C LEU A 64 13.78 -14.65 -0.50
N PHE A 65 14.88 -15.24 0.01
CA PHE A 65 16.06 -14.51 0.46
C PHE A 65 17.19 -14.48 -0.59
N SER A 66 16.86 -14.54 -1.88
CA SER A 66 17.87 -14.29 -2.91
C SER A 66 18.25 -12.80 -2.96
N PRO A 67 19.46 -12.42 -3.38
CA PRO A 67 19.86 -11.02 -3.51
C PRO A 67 18.86 -10.19 -4.32
N ARG A 68 18.37 -10.73 -5.45
CA ARG A 68 17.35 -10.06 -6.27
C ARG A 68 16.04 -9.81 -5.51
N SER A 69 15.52 -10.82 -4.82
CA SER A 69 14.29 -10.68 -4.03
C SER A 69 14.43 -9.64 -2.93
N LEU A 70 15.57 -9.66 -2.21
CA LEU A 70 15.87 -8.68 -1.17
C LEU A 70 16.03 -7.27 -1.72
N SER A 71 16.70 -7.09 -2.86
CA SER A 71 16.85 -5.77 -3.49
C SER A 71 15.50 -5.21 -3.97
N ILE A 72 14.66 -6.04 -4.59
CA ILE A 72 13.30 -5.63 -5.00
C ILE A 72 12.45 -5.30 -3.77
N ASN A 73 12.57 -6.08 -2.69
CA ASN A 73 11.83 -5.83 -1.46
C ASN A 73 12.27 -4.54 -0.74
N ALA A 74 13.58 -4.26 -0.73
CA ALA A 74 14.12 -3.01 -0.22
C ALA A 74 13.66 -1.82 -1.06
N ALA A 75 13.67 -1.96 -2.40
CA ALA A 75 13.14 -0.94 -3.30
C ALA A 75 11.64 -0.69 -3.09
N PHE A 76 10.84 -1.73 -2.84
CA PHE A 76 9.43 -1.62 -2.46
C PHE A 76 9.24 -0.83 -1.17
N ALA A 77 10.00 -1.11 -0.12
CA ALA A 77 9.89 -0.34 1.12
C ALA A 77 10.27 1.14 0.89
N VAL A 78 11.41 1.39 0.23
CA VAL A 78 11.93 2.75 0.01
C VAL A 78 11.07 3.56 -0.97
N SER A 79 10.35 2.93 -1.90
CA SER A 79 9.48 3.66 -2.83
C SER A 79 8.37 4.43 -2.12
N HIS A 80 7.98 4.03 -0.91
CA HIS A 80 6.99 4.75 -0.10
C HIS A 80 7.46 6.17 0.25
N VAL A 81 8.77 6.39 0.39
CA VAL A 81 9.34 7.73 0.61
C VAL A 81 9.06 8.65 -0.58
N ALA A 82 9.10 8.11 -1.81
CA ALA A 82 8.73 8.86 -3.01
C ALA A 82 7.21 9.05 -3.12
N THR A 83 6.42 8.01 -2.79
CA THR A 83 4.95 8.11 -2.73
C THR A 83 4.48 9.17 -1.73
N ALA A 84 5.24 9.40 -0.65
CA ALA A 84 4.91 10.35 0.39
C ALA A 84 4.71 11.77 -0.14
N GLU A 85 5.60 12.22 -1.02
CA GLU A 85 5.53 13.55 -1.64
C GLU A 85 4.37 13.65 -2.63
N MET A 86 4.08 12.56 -3.35
CA MET A 86 2.96 12.52 -4.30
C MET A 86 1.59 12.60 -3.60
N LEU A 87 1.49 12.00 -2.40
CA LEU A 87 0.24 12.00 -1.62
C LEU A 87 0.11 13.18 -0.65
N ALA A 88 1.17 13.92 -0.36
CA ALA A 88 1.14 15.04 0.57
C ALA A 88 0.01 16.06 0.31
N PRO A 89 -0.37 16.41 -0.94
CA PRO A 89 -1.47 17.33 -1.20
C PRO A 89 -2.85 16.81 -0.80
N LEU A 90 -3.02 15.48 -0.74
CA LEU A 90 -4.30 14.82 -0.45
C LEU A 90 -4.34 14.25 0.98
N ARG A 91 -3.17 13.89 1.53
CA ARG A 91 -2.99 13.27 2.83
C ARG A 91 -1.86 14.00 3.56
N PRO A 92 -2.15 15.02 4.39
CA PRO A 92 -1.14 15.92 4.96
C PRO A 92 -0.15 15.22 5.90
N GLY A 93 -0.52 14.07 6.46
CA GLY A 93 0.36 13.22 7.27
C GLY A 93 1.27 12.28 6.48
N ALA A 94 1.12 12.18 5.15
CA ALA A 94 1.81 11.18 4.32
C ALA A 94 3.33 11.24 4.43
N VAL A 95 3.92 12.45 4.39
CA VAL A 95 5.38 12.64 4.50
C VAL A 95 5.93 12.11 5.82
N ARG A 96 5.24 12.36 6.93
CA ARG A 96 5.64 11.87 8.25
C ARG A 96 5.52 10.34 8.34
N VAL A 97 4.41 9.79 7.89
CA VAL A 97 4.13 8.34 8.01
C VAL A 97 5.06 7.54 7.10
N PHE A 98 5.21 7.90 5.84
CA PHE A 98 5.98 7.09 4.88
C PHE A 98 7.49 7.27 4.98
N ARG A 99 7.96 8.23 5.78
CA ARG A 99 9.38 8.36 6.17
C ARG A 99 9.68 7.78 7.54
N ASP A 100 8.67 7.35 8.28
CA ASP A 100 8.84 6.76 9.59
C ASP A 100 9.55 5.39 9.48
N PRO A 101 10.65 5.15 10.20
CA PRO A 101 11.37 3.88 10.13
C PRO A 101 10.53 2.66 10.54
N ALA A 102 9.56 2.83 11.46
CA ALA A 102 8.69 1.73 11.86
C ALA A 102 7.71 1.38 10.73
N PHE A 103 7.12 2.38 10.06
CA PHE A 103 6.32 2.16 8.85
C PHE A 103 7.13 1.46 7.75
N LEU A 104 8.34 1.93 7.45
CA LEU A 104 9.20 1.32 6.43
C LEU A 104 9.59 -0.12 6.78
N SER A 105 9.78 -0.42 8.07
CA SER A 105 10.04 -1.79 8.55
C SER A 105 8.82 -2.69 8.35
N LEU A 106 7.62 -2.19 8.65
CA LEU A 106 6.36 -2.90 8.38
C LEU A 106 6.15 -3.14 6.89
N ALA A 107 6.39 -2.12 6.05
CA ALA A 107 6.33 -2.24 4.60
C ALA A 107 7.33 -3.30 4.10
N PHE A 108 8.56 -3.31 4.61
CA PHE A 108 9.54 -4.34 4.25
C PHE A 108 9.05 -5.75 4.60
N VAL A 109 8.50 -5.96 5.81
CA VAL A 109 7.96 -7.26 6.24
C VAL A 109 6.76 -7.68 5.38
N LEU A 110 5.84 -6.75 5.10
CA LEU A 110 4.72 -7.00 4.18
C LEU A 110 5.23 -7.42 2.81
N GLY A 111 6.29 -6.76 2.33
CA GLY A 111 6.88 -7.07 1.05
C GLY A 111 7.44 -8.50 0.96
N ILE A 112 8.06 -9.00 2.05
CA ILE A 112 8.51 -10.39 2.19
C ILE A 112 7.31 -11.34 2.18
N ALA A 113 6.24 -11.02 2.92
CA ALA A 113 5.03 -11.84 2.97
C ALA A 113 4.38 -11.98 1.58
N CYS A 114 4.22 -10.87 0.84
CA CYS A 114 3.72 -10.89 -0.54
C CYS A 114 4.65 -11.66 -1.48
N THR A 115 5.98 -11.50 -1.34
CA THR A 115 6.95 -12.26 -2.14
C THR A 115 6.84 -13.77 -1.88
N HIS A 116 6.70 -14.17 -0.62
CA HIS A 116 6.47 -15.56 -0.24
C HIS A 116 5.16 -16.10 -0.83
N ALA A 117 4.04 -15.36 -0.68
CA ALA A 117 2.75 -15.72 -1.26
C ALA A 117 2.80 -15.87 -2.79
N HIS A 118 3.54 -14.99 -3.47
CA HIS A 118 3.72 -15.06 -4.91
C HIS A 118 4.56 -16.27 -5.34
N LEU A 119 5.67 -16.56 -4.66
CA LEU A 119 6.56 -17.67 -5.01
C LEU A 119 5.94 -19.04 -4.72
N THR A 120 5.13 -19.14 -3.66
CA THR A 120 4.44 -20.39 -3.26
C THR A 120 3.25 -20.70 -4.16
N THR A 121 2.38 -19.72 -4.41
CA THR A 121 1.15 -19.94 -5.17
C THR A 121 1.32 -19.78 -6.68
N ARG A 122 2.35 -19.05 -7.13
CA ARG A 122 2.55 -18.63 -8.53
C ARG A 122 1.36 -17.85 -9.11
N THR A 123 0.56 -17.23 -8.24
CA THR A 123 -0.56 -16.37 -8.63
C THR A 123 -0.31 -14.92 -8.21
N LEU A 124 -1.04 -13.99 -8.85
CA LEU A 124 -1.12 -12.60 -8.40
C LEU A 124 -2.18 -12.41 -7.31
N ALA A 125 -3.21 -13.25 -7.28
CA ALA A 125 -4.30 -13.13 -6.32
C ALA A 125 -3.81 -13.25 -4.86
N ALA A 126 -2.95 -14.23 -4.57
CA ALA A 126 -2.45 -14.44 -3.22
C ALA A 126 -1.70 -13.23 -2.63
N PRO A 127 -0.66 -12.66 -3.28
CA PRO A 127 -0.01 -11.47 -2.75
C PRO A 127 -0.93 -10.24 -2.70
N VAL A 128 -1.87 -10.07 -3.64
CA VAL A 128 -2.84 -8.96 -3.61
C VAL A 128 -3.75 -9.04 -2.38
N LEU A 129 -4.25 -10.24 -2.04
CA LEU A 129 -5.08 -10.43 -0.85
C LEU A 129 -4.29 -10.21 0.45
N VAL A 130 -3.05 -10.71 0.52
CA VAL A 130 -2.17 -10.48 1.68
C VAL A 130 -1.88 -8.99 1.85
N HIS A 131 -1.58 -8.29 0.76
CA HIS A 131 -1.35 -6.85 0.76
C HIS A 131 -2.58 -6.08 1.24
N ALA A 132 -3.73 -6.28 0.59
CA ALA A 132 -4.96 -5.56 0.93
C ALA A 132 -5.40 -5.83 2.38
N ALA A 133 -5.27 -7.07 2.86
CA ALA A 133 -5.58 -7.40 4.25
C ALA A 133 -4.67 -6.65 5.23
N ALA A 134 -3.36 -6.62 4.98
CA ALA A 134 -2.43 -5.92 5.86
C ALA A 134 -2.67 -4.40 5.89
N VAL A 135 -2.88 -3.79 4.72
CA VAL A 135 -3.11 -2.33 4.63
C VAL A 135 -4.46 -1.94 5.21
N SER A 136 -5.53 -2.70 4.95
CA SER A 136 -6.84 -2.43 5.53
C SER A 136 -6.83 -2.55 7.05
N VAL A 137 -6.16 -3.56 7.62
CA VAL A 137 -5.98 -3.65 9.08
C VAL A 137 -5.20 -2.46 9.62
N TRP A 138 -4.13 -2.03 8.94
CA TRP A 138 -3.37 -0.85 9.36
C TRP A 138 -4.20 0.43 9.32
N LEU A 139 -4.99 0.63 8.26
CA LEU A 139 -5.86 1.81 8.09
C LEU A 139 -6.99 1.83 9.12
N SER A 140 -7.76 0.74 9.22
CA SER A 140 -8.98 0.68 10.03
C SER A 140 -8.72 0.41 11.51
N CYS A 141 -7.76 -0.47 11.85
CA CYS A 141 -7.57 -0.93 13.23
C CYS A 141 -6.40 -0.22 13.95
N TRP A 142 -5.35 0.18 13.24
CA TRP A 142 -4.14 0.77 13.86
C TRP A 142 -4.04 2.29 13.71
N GLY A 143 -5.13 2.93 13.28
CA GLY A 143 -5.22 4.38 13.12
C GLY A 143 -4.36 4.93 11.98
N GLY A 144 -4.03 4.10 10.98
CA GLY A 144 -3.28 4.52 9.81
C GLY A 144 -3.96 5.68 9.08
N ASP A 145 -5.29 5.63 8.95
CA ASP A 145 -6.06 6.68 8.29
C ASP A 145 -5.99 8.03 9.03
N VAL A 146 -6.18 7.99 10.36
CA VAL A 146 -6.03 9.17 11.23
C VAL A 146 -4.62 9.77 11.12
N ARG A 147 -3.59 8.92 11.10
CA ARG A 147 -2.19 9.35 10.97
C ARG A 147 -1.90 10.02 9.62
N LEU A 148 -2.56 9.59 8.55
CA LEU A 148 -2.45 10.16 7.21
C LEU A 148 -3.19 11.49 7.05
N MET A 149 -4.28 11.70 7.81
CA MET A 149 -5.04 12.95 7.79
C MET A 149 -4.52 14.01 8.77
N THR A 150 -3.70 13.63 9.75
CA THR A 150 -3.17 14.57 10.75
C THR A 150 -1.94 15.31 10.20
N PRO A 151 -1.91 16.66 10.15
CA PRO A 151 -0.73 17.43 9.72
C PRO A 151 0.48 17.22 10.65
N PRO A 152 1.71 17.51 10.20
CA PRO A 152 2.87 17.65 11.09
C PRO A 152 2.66 18.84 12.04
N SER A 153 2.95 18.63 13.33
CA SER A 153 3.00 19.66 14.38
C SER A 153 4.30 20.45 14.32
#